data_AF-A0A081C3T2-F1
#
_entry.id   AF-A0A081C3T2-F1
#
_cell.length_a   1.000
_cell.length_b   1.000
_cell.length_c   1.000
_cell.angle_alpha   90.00
_cell.angle_beta   90.00
_cell.angle_gamma   90.00
#
_symmetry.space_group_name_H-M   'P 1'
#
loop_
_entity.id
_entity.type
_entity.pdbx_description
1 polymer ?
#
loop_
_entity_poly.entity_id
_entity_poly.type
_entity_poly.pdbx_seq_one_letter_code
_entity_poly.pdbx_strand_id
1 'polypeptide(L)'
;MLSALAVQYDFHTSKHQQLIGWFNKNFVKEGKIAPKYTKIINDAYENRSSGDYGVFVSFAKDDVAEMLMDMKDFLTRIEQYILS
;
A
#
# COMPACT_ATOMS: atom_id res chain seq x y z
N MET A 1 -4.42 -5.32 5.40
CA MET A 1 -3.48 -6.38 4.97
C MET A 1 -2.02 -6.07 5.21
N LEU A 2 -1.49 -4.89 4.87
CA LEU A 2 -0.08 -4.60 5.15
C LEU A 2 0.28 -4.70 6.65
N SER A 3 -0.61 -4.29 7.54
CA SER A 3 -0.47 -4.50 8.99
C SER A 3 -0.49 -5.98 9.38
N ALA A 4 -1.21 -6.84 8.66
CA ALA A 4 -1.22 -8.29 8.93
C ALA A 4 0.13 -8.92 8.56
N LEU A 5 0.69 -8.52 7.40
CA LEU A 5 2.05 -8.89 7.02
C LEU A 5 3.07 -8.43 8.08
N ALA A 6 2.94 -7.21 8.61
CA ALA A 6 3.82 -6.72 9.67
C ALA A 6 3.74 -7.56 10.95
N VAL A 7 2.53 -7.91 11.39
CA VAL A 7 2.34 -8.78 12.56
C VAL A 7 2.93 -10.18 12.34
N GLN A 8 2.82 -10.75 11.14
CA GLN A 8 3.43 -12.05 10.82
C GLN A 8 4.96 -12.04 10.94
N TYR A 9 5.60 -10.89 10.78
CA TYR A 9 7.04 -10.69 10.88
C TYR A 9 7.47 -9.98 12.18
N ASP A 10 6.62 -10.03 13.23
CA ASP A 10 6.84 -9.42 14.55
C ASP A 10 7.20 -7.91 14.49
N PHE A 11 6.74 -7.22 13.44
CA PHE A 11 6.96 -5.79 13.27
C PHE A 11 5.73 -5.00 13.73
N HIS A 12 5.95 -4.08 14.67
CA HIS A 12 4.90 -3.24 15.22
C HIS A 12 5.22 -1.76 15.04
N THR A 13 4.27 -1.02 14.48
CA THR A 13 4.30 0.44 14.44
C THR A 13 2.88 0.98 14.33
N SER A 14 2.63 2.11 14.98
CA SER A 14 1.41 2.89 14.81
C SER A 14 1.51 3.91 13.67
N LYS A 15 2.70 4.07 13.06
CA LYS A 15 2.97 5.09 12.04
C LYS A 15 2.91 4.49 10.64
N HIS A 16 1.99 4.97 9.80
CA HIS A 16 1.83 4.50 8.43
C HIS A 16 3.11 4.61 7.58
N GLN A 17 3.82 5.74 7.65
CA GLN A 17 5.09 5.92 6.91
C GLN A 17 6.17 4.92 7.34
N GLN A 18 6.25 4.59 8.64
CA GLN A 18 7.20 3.58 9.10
C GLN A 18 6.82 2.18 8.60
N LEU A 19 5.53 1.85 8.58
CA LEU A 19 5.02 0.59 8.04
C LEU A 19 5.33 0.45 6.55
N ILE A 20 5.11 1.50 5.76
CA ILE A 20 5.41 1.53 4.33
C ILE A 20 6.93 1.45 4.09
N GLY A 21 7.73 2.20 4.84
CA GLY A 21 9.20 2.14 4.74
C GLY A 21 9.75 0.74 5.08
N TRP A 22 9.20 0.11 6.11
CA TRP A 22 9.53 -1.27 6.47
C TRP A 22 9.17 -2.25 5.36
N PHE A 23 7.98 -2.13 4.77
CA PHE A 23 7.56 -2.96 3.63
C PHE A 23 8.50 -2.83 2.43
N ASN A 24 8.77 -1.59 2.01
CA ASN A 24 9.64 -1.30 0.87
C ASN A 24 11.05 -1.86 1.09
N LYS A 25 11.57 -1.75 2.32
CA LYS A 25 12.90 -2.28 2.67
C LYS A 25 12.96 -3.80 2.65
N ASN A 26 12.00 -4.50 3.26
CA ASN A 26 12.14 -5.93 3.55
C ASN A 26 11.55 -6.87 2.48
N PHE A 27 10.68 -6.34 1.61
CA PHE A 27 9.98 -7.13 0.60
C PHE A 27 10.27 -6.66 -0.81
N VAL A 28 10.23 -5.34 -1.05
CA VAL A 28 10.43 -4.80 -2.40
C VAL A 28 11.91 -4.74 -2.76
N LYS A 29 12.76 -4.14 -1.92
CA LYS A 29 14.21 -4.06 -2.18
C LYS A 29 14.88 -5.44 -2.21
N GLU A 30 14.37 -6.39 -1.45
CA GLU A 30 14.82 -7.78 -1.43
C GLU A 30 14.29 -8.62 -2.60
N GLY A 31 13.51 -8.02 -3.53
CA GLY A 31 12.99 -8.68 -4.72
C GLY A 31 11.84 -9.68 -4.48
N LYS A 32 11.32 -9.79 -3.25
CA LYS A 32 10.23 -10.70 -2.88
C LYS A 32 8.87 -10.23 -3.42
N ILE A 33 8.72 -8.92 -3.54
CA ILE A 33 7.53 -8.25 -4.09
C ILE A 33 7.99 -7.27 -5.17
N ALA A 34 7.24 -7.19 -6.28
CA ALA A 34 7.62 -6.36 -7.42
C ALA A 34 7.64 -4.85 -7.08
N PRO A 35 8.54 -4.05 -7.68
CA PRO A 35 8.65 -2.61 -7.43
C PRO A 35 7.37 -1.80 -7.64
N LYS A 36 6.46 -2.25 -8.51
CA LYS A 36 5.16 -1.59 -8.76
C LYS A 36 4.33 -1.40 -7.47
N TYR A 37 4.47 -2.31 -6.51
CA TYR A 37 3.69 -2.26 -5.27
C TYR A 37 4.17 -1.16 -4.30
N THR A 38 5.40 -0.64 -4.47
CA THR A 38 5.85 0.58 -3.79
C THR A 38 5.05 1.79 -4.26
N LYS A 39 4.80 1.89 -5.56
CA LYS A 39 4.02 3.00 -6.13
C LYS A 39 2.58 2.95 -5.62
N ILE A 40 1.93 1.79 -5.74
CA ILE A 40 0.54 1.58 -5.29
C ILE A 40 0.35 1.97 -3.82
N ILE A 41 1.23 1.52 -2.91
CA ILE A 41 1.05 1.79 -1.48
C ILE A 41 1.32 3.26 -1.12
N ASN A 42 2.26 3.91 -1.81
CA ASN A 42 2.54 5.33 -1.61
C ASN A 42 1.39 6.19 -2.15
N ASP A 43 0.93 5.92 -3.38
CA ASP A 43 -0.16 6.65 -4.00
C ASP A 43 -1.45 6.51 -3.16
N ALA A 44 -1.75 5.32 -2.64
CA ALA A 44 -2.86 5.10 -1.73
C ALA A 44 -2.74 5.89 -0.40
N TYR A 45 -1.52 6.02 0.15
CA TYR A 45 -1.27 6.79 1.36
C TYR A 45 -1.40 8.30 1.14
N GLU A 46 -0.88 8.81 0.03
CA GLU A 46 -0.98 10.22 -0.37
C GLU A 46 -2.43 10.59 -0.70
N ASN A 47 -3.16 9.76 -1.46
CA ASN A 47 -4.57 9.99 -1.80
C ASN A 47 -5.46 9.99 -0.55
N ARG A 48 -5.18 9.14 0.44
CA ARG A 48 -5.87 9.19 1.74
C ARG A 48 -5.58 10.48 2.50
N SER A 49 -4.33 10.95 2.46
CA SER A 49 -3.91 12.16 3.20
C SER A 49 -4.41 13.45 2.55
N SER A 50 -4.50 13.48 1.22
CA SER A 50 -4.97 14.63 0.44
C SER A 50 -6.50 14.76 0.43
N GLY A 51 -7.24 13.67 0.66
CA GLY A 51 -8.70 13.68 0.85
C GLY A 51 -9.17 14.53 2.05
N ASP A 52 -8.33 14.71 3.08
CA ASP A 52 -8.67 15.47 4.29
C ASP A 52 -8.36 16.98 4.20
N TYR A 53 -7.61 17.43 3.18
CA TYR A 53 -7.11 18.83 3.09
C TYR A 53 -7.35 19.53 1.74
N GLY A 54 -7.91 18.84 0.74
CA GLY A 54 -8.10 19.40 -0.59
C GLY A 54 -9.52 19.91 -0.85
N VAL A 55 -9.75 21.22 -0.71
CA VAL A 55 -10.98 21.91 -1.17
C VAL A 55 -11.19 21.76 -2.70
N PHE A 56 -10.24 21.16 -3.45
CA PHE A 56 -10.27 21.01 -4.91
C PHE A 56 -9.85 19.63 -5.45
N VAL A 57 -9.77 18.56 -4.64
CA VAL A 57 -9.47 17.22 -5.18
C VAL A 57 -10.76 16.56 -5.65
N SER A 58 -11.14 16.83 -6.89
CA SER A 58 -12.16 16.07 -7.61
C SER A 58 -11.48 14.83 -8.21
N PHE A 59 -11.55 13.68 -7.53
CA PHE A 59 -11.21 12.41 -8.18
C PHE A 59 -12.26 12.14 -9.26
N ALA A 60 -11.82 12.01 -10.51
CA ALA A 60 -12.71 11.55 -11.57
C ALA A 60 -13.10 10.10 -11.30
N LYS A 61 -14.23 9.66 -11.87
CA LYS A 61 -14.70 8.27 -11.75
C LYS A 61 -13.62 7.26 -12.17
N ASP A 62 -12.84 7.63 -13.17
CA ASP A 62 -11.77 6.79 -13.71
C ASP A 62 -10.59 6.69 -12.74
N ASP A 63 -10.21 7.79 -12.06
CA ASP A 63 -9.17 7.78 -11.02
C ASP A 63 -9.55 6.84 -9.87
N VAL A 64 -10.82 6.91 -9.43
CA VAL A 64 -11.34 6.02 -8.37
C VAL A 64 -11.36 4.57 -8.84
N ALA A 65 -11.67 4.31 -10.11
CA ALA A 65 -11.65 2.97 -10.66
C ALA A 65 -10.22 2.40 -10.70
N GLU A 66 -9.23 3.22 -11.09
CA GLU A 66 -7.82 2.85 -11.07
C GLU A 66 -7.33 2.54 -9.66
N MET A 67 -7.62 3.42 -8.69
CA MET A 67 -7.31 3.19 -7.27
C MET A 67 -7.93 1.89 -6.74
N LEU A 68 -9.17 1.57 -7.15
CA LEU A 68 -9.83 0.33 -6.75
C LEU A 68 -9.16 -0.90 -7.37
N MET A 69 -8.71 -0.83 -8.62
CA MET A 69 -7.97 -1.90 -9.28
C MET A 69 -6.62 -2.13 -8.61
N ASP A 70 -5.87 -1.05 -8.36
CA ASP A 70 -4.58 -1.09 -7.67
C ASP A 70 -4.70 -1.67 -6.25
N MET A 71 -5.73 -1.27 -5.51
CA MET A 71 -6.02 -1.84 -4.20
C MET A 71 -6.24 -3.36 -4.31
N LYS A 72 -7.05 -3.83 -5.26
CA LYS A 72 -7.33 -5.26 -5.43
C LYS A 72 -6.09 -6.05 -5.83
N ASP A 73 -5.27 -5.54 -6.75
CA ASP A 73 -4.00 -6.15 -7.14
C ASP A 73 -3.03 -6.23 -5.95
N PHE A 74 -2.90 -5.14 -5.18
CA PHE A 74 -2.07 -5.12 -3.98
C PHE A 74 -2.52 -6.15 -2.94
N LEU A 75 -3.83 -6.20 -2.63
CA LEU A 75 -4.37 -7.18 -1.68
C LEU A 75 -4.10 -8.60 -2.16
N THR A 76 -4.46 -8.92 -3.41
CA THR A 76 -4.24 -10.26 -3.99
C THR A 76 -2.78 -10.67 -3.89
N ARG A 77 -1.83 -9.78 -4.20
CA ARG A 77 -0.40 -10.08 -4.14
C ARG A 77 0.07 -10.38 -2.71
N ILE A 78 -0.32 -9.55 -1.75
CA ILE A 78 0.12 -9.74 -0.36
C ILE A 78 -0.53 -11.00 0.22
N GLU A 79 -1.77 -11.31 -0.13
CA GLU A 79 -2.44 -12.55 0.29
C GLU A 79 -1.72 -13.77 -0.27
N GLN A 80 -1.42 -13.79 -1.57
CA GLN A 80 -0.63 -14.84 -2.20
C GLN A 80 0.72 -15.03 -1.53
N TYR A 81 1.36 -13.95 -1.10
CA TYR A 81 2.66 -14.01 -0.42
C TYR A 81 2.55 -14.52 1.04
N ILE A 82 1.44 -14.25 1.73
CA ILE A 82 1.22 -14.71 3.11
C ILE A 82 0.82 -16.20 3.14
N LEU A 83 0.06 -16.65 2.14
CA LEU A 83 -0.49 -18.01 2.06
C LEU A 83 0.39 -19.01 1.28
N SER A 84 1.45 -18.53 0.63
CA SER A 84 2.47 -19.37 -0.02
C SER A 84 3.49 -19.91 0.97
#